data_AF-A0A6N8NWI4-F1
#
_entry.id   AF-A0A6N8NWI4-F1
#
_cell.length_a   1.000
_cell.length_b   1.000
_cell.length_c   1.000
_cell.angle_alpha   90.00
_cell.angle_beta   90.00
_cell.angle_gamma   90.00
#
_symmetry.space_group_name_H-M   'P 1'
#
loop_
_entity.id
_entity.type
_entity.pdbx_description
1 polymer ?
#
loop_
_entity_poly.entity_id
_entity_poly.type
_entity_poly.pdbx_seq_one_letter_code
_entity_poly.pdbx_strand_id
1 'polypeptide(L)'
;IGEWVAPQGEQMARNYRAQAMYGGSLLSTQQGLWAKDGNNFVYIERVKGDEELGGISIYAFNENRRLQSVRYAATAKFDPEHKV
;
A
#
# COMPACT_ATOMS: atom_id res chain seq x y z
N ILE A 1 -25.11 16.70 -18.36
CA ILE A 1 -24.69 15.52 -19.17
C ILE A 1 -23.18 15.62 -19.36
N GLY A 2 -22.39 15.23 -18.36
CA GLY A 2 -20.94 15.47 -18.43
C GLY A 2 -20.08 15.03 -17.25
N GLU A 3 -20.58 14.28 -16.26
CA GLU A 3 -19.79 13.98 -15.04
C GLU A 3 -19.91 12.52 -14.54
N TRP A 4 -20.30 11.58 -15.41
CA TRP A 4 -20.46 10.16 -15.02
C TRP A 4 -19.67 9.17 -15.89
N VAL A 5 -18.83 9.64 -16.82
CA VAL A 5 -18.17 8.75 -17.79
C VAL A 5 -16.68 8.49 -17.48
N ALA A 6 -16.09 9.16 -16.49
CA ALA A 6 -14.63 9.13 -16.31
C ALA A 6 -14.13 8.98 -14.85
N PRO A 7 -14.52 7.93 -14.11
CA PRO A 7 -13.57 7.40 -13.11
C PRO A 7 -13.26 5.90 -13.26
N GLN A 8 -13.98 5.16 -14.11
CA GLN A 8 -13.74 3.71 -14.27
C GLN A 8 -12.60 3.40 -15.26
N GLY A 9 -12.34 4.30 -16.22
CA GLY A 9 -11.36 4.06 -17.29
C GLY A 9 -9.90 4.07 -16.84
N GLU A 10 -9.51 4.95 -15.92
CA GLU A 10 -8.11 5.03 -15.45
C GLU A 10 -7.72 3.88 -14.53
N GLN A 11 -8.62 3.46 -13.63
CA GLN A 11 -8.39 2.27 -12.79
C GLN A 11 -8.35 1.01 -13.64
N MET A 12 -9.28 0.85 -14.59
CA MET A 12 -9.24 -0.27 -15.53
C MET A 12 -7.96 -0.26 -16.39
N ALA A 13 -7.52 0.90 -16.90
CA ALA A 13 -6.31 0.97 -17.72
C ALA A 13 -5.02 0.68 -16.91
N ARG A 14 -4.94 1.11 -15.65
CA ARG A 14 -3.85 0.73 -14.73
C ARG A 14 -3.89 -0.77 -14.43
N ASN A 15 -5.07 -1.30 -14.13
CA ASN A 15 -5.25 -2.73 -13.87
C ASN A 15 -4.94 -3.55 -15.13
N TYR A 16 -5.32 -3.09 -16.32
CA TYR A 16 -5.06 -3.74 -17.60
C TYR A 16 -3.57 -3.70 -17.97
N ARG A 17 -2.87 -2.58 -17.74
CA ARG A 17 -1.42 -2.49 -17.93
C ARG A 17 -0.66 -3.38 -16.95
N ALA A 18 -1.11 -3.43 -15.69
CA ALA A 18 -0.56 -4.35 -14.69
C ALA A 18 -0.86 -5.83 -15.03
N GLN A 19 -2.05 -6.14 -15.54
CA GLN A 19 -2.42 -7.47 -16.02
C GLN A 19 -1.64 -7.88 -17.27
N ALA A 20 -1.39 -6.96 -18.20
CA ALA A 20 -0.64 -7.23 -19.42
C ALA A 20 0.86 -7.39 -19.16
N MET A 21 1.43 -6.69 -18.18
CA MET A 21 2.83 -6.86 -17.78
C MET A 21 3.06 -8.06 -16.85
N TYR A 22 2.10 -8.37 -15.96
CA TYR A 22 2.31 -9.31 -14.84
C TYR A 22 1.23 -10.39 -14.68
N GLY A 23 0.29 -10.52 -15.62
CA GLY A 23 -0.60 -11.68 -15.73
C GLY A 23 -1.74 -11.78 -14.71
N GLY A 24 -2.22 -10.68 -14.12
CA GLY A 24 -3.41 -10.70 -13.25
C GLY A 24 -3.26 -9.91 -11.97
N SER A 25 -4.23 -9.02 -11.70
CA SER A 25 -4.28 -8.06 -10.58
C SER A 25 -4.28 -8.68 -9.16
N LEU A 26 -4.06 -9.98 -9.01
CA LEU A 26 -4.07 -10.71 -7.75
C LEU A 26 -2.82 -11.60 -7.58
N LEU A 27 -1.96 -11.70 -8.59
CA LEU A 27 -0.76 -12.56 -8.58
C LEU A 27 0.54 -11.80 -8.24
N SER A 28 0.47 -10.50 -7.93
CA SER A 28 1.60 -9.76 -7.34
C SER A 28 1.72 -9.96 -5.82
N THR A 29 0.88 -10.81 -5.23
CA THR A 29 0.71 -11.00 -3.77
C THR A 29 1.82 -11.82 -3.10
N GLN A 30 2.92 -12.12 -3.79
CA GLN A 30 4.08 -12.80 -3.20
C GLN A 30 5.22 -11.86 -2.79
N GLN A 31 5.21 -10.59 -3.22
CA GLN A 31 6.23 -9.62 -2.85
C GLN A 31 5.59 -8.54 -1.99
N GLY A 32 6.10 -8.38 -0.76
CA GLY A 32 5.59 -7.40 0.20
C GLY A 32 5.47 -5.98 -0.38
N LEU A 33 4.54 -5.20 0.17
CA LEU A 33 4.19 -3.86 -0.28
C LEU A 33 5.10 -2.81 0.37
N TRP A 34 5.54 -1.83 -0.42
CA TRP A 34 6.21 -0.63 0.08
C TRP A 34 5.32 0.59 -0.06
N ALA A 35 5.25 1.39 1.01
CA ALA A 35 4.58 2.69 1.03
C ALA A 35 5.52 3.76 1.60
N LYS A 36 5.33 5.01 1.20
CA LYS A 36 6.11 6.16 1.68
C LYS A 36 5.16 7.27 2.09
N ASP A 37 5.37 7.78 3.29
CA ASP A 37 4.67 8.94 3.84
C ASP A 37 5.68 9.91 4.43
N GLY A 38 5.85 11.08 3.81
CA GLY A 38 6.90 12.03 4.18
C GLY A 38 8.30 11.38 4.21
N ASN A 39 8.92 11.37 5.39
CA ASN A 39 10.22 10.74 5.66
C ASN A 39 10.10 9.32 6.23
N ASN A 40 8.90 8.75 6.28
CA ASN A 40 8.63 7.40 6.75
C ASN A 40 8.48 6.44 5.56
N PHE A 41 9.11 5.28 5.68
CA PHE A 41 8.98 4.19 4.72
C PHE A 41 8.36 3.00 5.43
N VAL A 42 7.31 2.43 4.85
CA VAL A 42 6.56 1.32 5.42
C VAL A 42 6.69 0.12 4.49
N TYR A 43 7.13 -1.00 5.04
CA TYR A 43 7.13 -2.29 4.37
C TYR A 43 6.08 -3.19 5.01
N ILE A 44 5.29 -3.86 4.18
CA ILE A 44 4.23 -4.79 4.60
C ILE A 44 4.51 -6.13 3.93
N GLU A 45 4.86 -7.15 4.72
CA GLU A 45 5.18 -8.48 4.23
C GLU A 45 3.99 -9.13 3.52
N ARG A 46 2.78 -8.98 4.09
CA ARG A 46 1.56 -9.53 3.50
C ARG A 46 0.32 -8.70 3.83
N VAL A 47 -0.59 -8.66 2.87
CA VAL A 47 -1.94 -8.12 3.05
C VAL A 47 -2.89 -9.31 3.21
N LYS A 48 -3.68 -9.32 4.28
CA LYS A 48 -4.68 -10.37 4.58
C LYS A 48 -6.07 -9.76 4.43
N GLY A 49 -6.60 -9.74 3.21
CA GLY A 49 -7.88 -9.09 2.90
C GLY A 49 -7.79 -7.56 2.94
N ASP A 50 -8.93 -6.89 3.05
CA ASP A 50 -9.00 -5.43 2.86
C ASP A 50 -8.57 -4.63 4.10
N GLU A 51 -8.59 -5.23 5.29
CA GLU A 51 -8.44 -4.51 6.57
C GLU A 51 -7.33 -5.02 7.49
N GLU A 52 -6.70 -6.17 7.17
CA GLU A 52 -5.65 -6.75 8.00
C GLU A 52 -4.32 -6.82 7.25
N LEU A 53 -3.26 -6.33 7.90
CA LEU A 53 -1.89 -6.41 7.41
C LEU A 53 -1.06 -7.31 8.33
N GLY A 54 -0.12 -8.06 7.76
CA GLY A 54 0.83 -8.89 8.48
C GLY A 54 2.26 -8.49 8.17
N GLY A 55 3.09 -8.44 9.21
CA GLY A 55 4.52 -8.13 9.12
C GLY A 55 4.78 -6.72 8.59
N ILE A 56 4.56 -5.70 9.43
CA ILE A 56 4.72 -4.30 9.09
C ILE A 56 6.02 -3.77 9.70
N SER A 57 6.91 -3.22 8.87
CA SER A 57 8.12 -2.50 9.28
C SER A 57 8.04 -1.03 8.88
N ILE A 58 8.18 -0.12 9.84
CA ILE A 58 8.17 1.33 9.63
C ILE A 58 9.57 1.87 9.91
N TYR A 59 10.18 2.49 8.91
CA TYR A 59 11.48 3.15 8.97
C TYR A 59 11.26 4.66 8.93
N ALA A 60 11.50 5.34 10.05
CA ALA A 60 11.36 6.79 10.14
C ALA A 60 12.73 7.45 9.97
N PHE A 61 12.84 8.40 9.05
CA PHE A 61 14.05 9.18 8.83
C PHE A 61 13.82 10.65 9.21
N ASN A 62 14.88 11.34 9.59
CA ASN A 62 14.86 12.80 9.68
C ASN A 62 15.09 13.45 8.31
N GLU A 63 15.00 14.78 8.26
CA GLU A 63 15.20 15.59 7.04
C GLU A 63 16.59 15.39 6.42
N ASN A 64 17.60 15.06 7.24
CA ASN A 64 18.96 14.76 6.81
C ASN A 64 19.14 13.31 6.32
N ARG A 65 18.04 12.57 6.11
CA ARG A 65 18.01 11.15 5.69
C ARG A 65 18.74 10.21 6.66
N ARG A 66 18.78 10.56 7.94
CA ARG A 66 19.28 9.66 9.00
C ARG A 66 18.11 8.89 9.61
N LEU A 67 18.30 7.58 9.74
CA LEU A 67 17.33 6.70 10.38
C LEU A 67 17.17 7.11 11.86
N GLN A 68 15.95 7.45 12.27
CA GLN A 68 15.61 7.79 13.65
C GLN A 68 15.04 6.60 14.40
N SER A 69 14.17 5.83 13.76
CA SER A 69 13.54 4.67 14.39
C SER A 69 13.12 3.62 13.39
N VAL A 70 13.15 2.37 13.83
CA VAL A 70 12.53 1.23 13.15
C VAL A 70 11.48 0.64 14.08
N ARG A 71 10.25 0.49 13.58
CA ARG A 71 9.15 -0.14 14.33
C ARG A 71 8.63 -1.33 13.57
N TYR A 72 8.53 -2.46 14.24
CA TYR A 72 7.92 -3.68 13.70
C TYR A 72 6.58 -3.95 14.38
N ALA A 73 5.59 -4.38 13.60
CA ALA A 73 4.33 -4.91 14.09
C ALA A 73 4.03 -6.22 13.36
N ALA A 74 3.73 -7.28 14.10
CA ALA A 74 3.37 -8.56 13.51
C ALA A 74 2.03 -8.48 12.75
N THR A 75 1.10 -7.65 13.23
CA THR A 75 -0.24 -7.46 12.64
C THR A 75 -0.70 -6.01 12.80
N ALA A 76 -1.46 -5.52 11.82
CA ALA A 76 -2.21 -4.27 11.94
C ALA A 76 -3.64 -4.49 11.42
N LYS A 77 -4.62 -3.84 12.06
CA LYS A 77 -6.01 -3.83 11.64
C LYS A 77 -6.46 -2.40 11.41
N PHE A 78 -7.14 -2.16 10.31
CA PHE A 78 -7.76 -0.88 10.04
C PHE A 78 -9.10 -0.81 10.79
N ASP A 79 -9.26 0.20 11.64
CA ASP A 79 -10.52 0.51 12.32
C ASP A 79 -11.11 1.78 11.68
N PRO A 80 -12.22 1.70 10.93
CA PRO A 80 -12.82 2.85 10.27
C PRO A 80 -13.44 3.86 11.24
N GLU A 81 -13.73 3.49 12.50
CA GLU A 81 -14.35 4.36 13.49
C GLU A 81 -13.36 5.29 14.20
N HIS A 82 -12.06 4.99 14.16
CA HIS A 82 -11.00 5.80 14.76
C HIS A 82 -9.95 6.23 13.74
N LYS A 83 -10.26 7.28 12.97
CA LYS A 83 -9.28 8.01 12.18
C LYS A 83 -8.56 9.02 13.09
N VAL A 84 -7.41 8.63 13.61
CA VAL A 84 -6.46 9.56 14.27
C VAL A 84 -5.72 10.41 13.26
#